data_AF-A0A932BVP6-F1
#
_entry.id   AF-A0A932BVP6-F1
#
_cell.length_a   1.000
_cell.length_b   1.000
_cell.length_c   1.000
_cell.angle_alpha   90.00
_cell.angle_beta   90.00
_cell.angle_gamma   90.00
#
_symmetry.space_group_name_H-M   'P 1'
#
loop_
_entity.id
_entity.type
_entity.pdbx_description
1 polymer ?
#
loop_
_entity_poly.entity_id
_entity_poly.type
_entity_poly.pdbx_seq_one_letter_code
_entity_poly.pdbx_strand_id
1 'polypeptide(L)'
;MTAAGPGQLPDEQRDELVEQVAREIQLRGLTTSAVHFLHASRPYRPLGANAMLFFDPVLRSLFGGDVAGATAILADEDGIDQLIERLEELDEEITWDA
;
A
#
# COMPACT_ATOMS: atom_id res chain seq x y z
N MET A 1 10.18 2.66 23.14
CA MET A 1 10.70 2.21 21.82
C MET A 1 10.63 0.70 21.82
N THR A 2 9.50 0.16 21.36
CA THR A 2 9.29 -1.29 21.28
C THR A 2 9.99 -1.76 20.02
N ALA A 3 10.97 -2.65 20.16
CA ALA A 3 11.70 -3.20 19.04
C ALA A 3 10.75 -4.05 18.19
N ALA A 4 10.60 -3.67 16.93
CA ALA A 4 9.85 -4.38 15.90
C ALA A 4 10.42 -5.81 15.76
N GLY A 5 9.56 -6.83 15.76
CA GLY A 5 9.97 -8.23 15.62
C GLY A 5 10.62 -8.53 14.26
N PRO A 6 11.32 -9.67 14.09
CA PRO A 6 11.96 -10.02 12.82
C PRO A 6 10.90 -10.17 11.72
N GLY A 7 10.79 -9.16 10.85
CA GLY A 7 9.80 -9.07 9.77
C GLY A 7 8.99 -7.77 9.74
N GLN A 8 9.04 -6.96 10.80
CA GLN A 8 8.32 -5.69 10.89
C GLN A 8 9.24 -4.54 10.45
N LEU A 9 8.84 -3.78 9.42
CA LEU A 9 9.53 -2.52 9.08
C LEU A 9 9.43 -1.54 10.25
N PRO A 10 10.47 -0.73 10.52
CA PRO A 10 10.35 0.43 11.39
C PRO A 10 9.25 1.37 10.87
N ASP A 11 8.47 1.94 11.77
CA ASP A 11 7.29 2.76 11.44
C ASP A 11 7.63 3.88 10.44
N GLU A 12 8.74 4.60 10.63
CA GLU A 12 9.20 5.66 9.72
C GLU A 12 9.44 5.18 8.28
N GLN A 13 10.00 3.98 8.10
CA GLN A 13 10.23 3.40 6.76
C GLN A 13 8.92 2.95 6.11
N ARG A 14 7.94 2.53 6.91
CA ARG A 14 6.62 2.16 6.41
C ARG A 14 5.88 3.41 5.92
N ASP A 15 5.91 4.49 6.69
CA ASP A 15 5.27 5.76 6.35
C ASP A 15 5.81 6.32 5.02
N GLU A 16 7.15 6.32 4.84
CA GLU A 16 7.78 6.74 3.59
C GLU A 16 7.33 5.91 2.38
N LEU A 17 7.23 4.59 2.55
CA LEU A 17 6.79 3.68 1.50
C LEU A 17 5.30 3.87 1.16
N VAL A 18 4.45 4.02 2.19
CA VAL A 18 3.02 4.32 2.02
C VAL A 18 2.84 5.58 1.20
N GLU A 19 3.57 6.64 1.54
CA GLU A 19 3.51 7.93 0.85
C GLU A 19 3.95 7.80 -0.62
N GLN A 20 5.05 7.10 -0.90
CA GLN A 20 5.55 6.88 -2.26
C GLN A 20 4.51 6.11 -3.10
N VAL A 21 3.93 5.05 -2.55
CA VAL A 21 2.94 4.22 -3.24
C VAL A 21 1.64 4.99 -3.48
N ALA A 22 1.17 5.74 -2.48
CA ALA A 22 -0.04 6.55 -2.60
C ALA A 22 0.10 7.59 -3.72
N ARG A 23 1.25 8.29 -3.79
CA ARG A 23 1.54 9.26 -4.87
C ARG A 23 1.58 8.62 -6.25
N GLU A 24 2.20 7.46 -6.41
CA GLU A 24 2.23 6.75 -7.70
C GLU A 24 0.84 6.33 -8.17
N ILE A 25 -0.02 5.88 -7.26
CA ILE A 25 -1.42 5.53 -7.55
C ILE A 25 -2.21 6.78 -7.97
N GLN A 26 -2.03 7.89 -7.24
CA GLN A 26 -2.67 9.18 -7.54
C GLN A 26 -2.24 9.72 -8.91
N LEU A 27 -0.94 9.71 -9.21
CA LEU A 27 -0.38 10.16 -10.50
C LEU A 27 -0.97 9.41 -11.70
N ARG A 28 -1.43 8.17 -11.50
CA ARG A 28 -2.05 7.33 -12.53
C ARG A 28 -3.56 7.48 -12.62
N GLY A 29 -4.17 8.29 -11.74
CA GLY A 29 -5.62 8.46 -11.66
C GLY A 29 -6.34 7.19 -11.17
N LEU A 30 -5.66 6.37 -10.34
CA LEU A 30 -6.17 5.08 -9.89
C LEU A 30 -6.67 5.09 -8.43
N THR A 31 -6.65 6.24 -7.75
CA THR A 31 -6.95 6.38 -6.31
C THR A 31 -8.24 5.66 -5.89
N THR A 32 -9.38 6.02 -6.47
CA THR A 32 -10.69 5.41 -6.13
C THR A 32 -10.70 3.90 -6.35
N SER A 33 -10.11 3.43 -7.47
CA SER A 33 -10.07 2.00 -7.79
C SER A 33 -9.16 1.22 -6.83
N ALA A 34 -8.04 1.82 -6.42
CA ALA A 34 -7.12 1.25 -5.46
C ALA A 34 -7.77 1.14 -4.07
N VAL A 35 -8.44 2.19 -3.59
CA VAL A 35 -9.18 2.18 -2.32
C VAL A 35 -10.21 1.05 -2.31
N HIS A 36 -11.06 0.95 -3.34
CA HIS A 36 -12.05 -0.13 -3.43
C HIS A 36 -11.41 -1.52 -3.46
N PHE A 37 -10.32 -1.71 -4.19
CA PHE A 37 -9.60 -2.98 -4.23
C PHE A 37 -9.01 -3.35 -2.86
N LEU A 38 -8.39 -2.39 -2.16
CA LEU A 38 -7.77 -2.59 -0.85
C LEU A 38 -8.81 -2.88 0.25
N HIS A 39 -10.00 -2.28 0.19
CA HIS A 39 -11.12 -2.67 1.05
C HIS A 39 -11.63 -4.08 0.74
N ALA A 40 -11.80 -4.40 -0.54
CA ALA A 40 -12.26 -5.72 -0.97
C ALA A 40 -11.26 -6.84 -0.65
N SER A 41 -9.97 -6.52 -0.52
CA SER A 41 -8.92 -7.48 -0.18
C SER A 41 -8.85 -7.84 1.32
N ARG A 42 -9.57 -7.11 2.21
CA ARG A 42 -9.66 -7.36 3.67
C ARG A 42 -9.83 -8.84 4.08
N PRO A 43 -10.71 -9.63 3.43
CA PRO A 43 -10.91 -11.03 3.80
C PRO A 43 -9.72 -11.96 3.56
N TYR A 44 -8.71 -11.53 2.81
CA TYR A 44 -7.57 -12.34 2.37
C TYR A 44 -6.25 -11.99 3.10
N ARG A 45 -6.33 -11.27 4.23
CA ARG A 45 -5.20 -10.53 4.81
C ARG A 45 -4.15 -11.26 5.68
N PRO A 46 -4.17 -12.59 5.87
CA PRO A 46 -2.96 -13.30 6.29
C PRO A 46 -2.53 -14.31 5.23
N LEU A 47 -2.70 -13.99 3.95
CA LEU A 47 -2.00 -14.77 2.94
C LEU A 47 -0.53 -14.31 2.99
N GLY A 48 0.27 -14.97 3.82
CA GLY A 48 1.69 -14.63 4.05
C GLY A 48 2.52 -14.60 2.76
N ALA A 49 3.85 -14.44 2.89
CA ALA A 49 4.80 -14.18 1.78
C ALA A 49 4.52 -14.90 0.43
N ASN A 50 3.94 -16.10 0.43
CA ASN A 50 3.56 -16.85 -0.77
C ASN A 50 2.41 -16.24 -1.61
N ALA A 51 1.44 -15.52 -1.04
CA ALA A 51 0.40 -14.88 -1.87
C ALA A 51 0.84 -13.55 -2.44
N MET A 52 1.78 -12.86 -1.80
CA MET A 52 2.44 -11.70 -2.42
C MET A 52 3.14 -12.08 -3.73
N LEU A 53 3.69 -13.30 -3.83
CA LEU A 53 4.25 -13.82 -5.09
C LEU A 53 3.21 -14.00 -6.21
N PHE A 54 1.94 -14.24 -5.88
CA PHE A 54 0.86 -14.31 -6.87
C PHE A 54 0.51 -12.93 -7.44
N PHE A 55 0.57 -11.90 -6.60
CA PHE A 55 0.30 -10.51 -7.02
C PHE A 55 1.53 -9.79 -7.59
N ASP A 56 2.75 -10.32 -7.42
CA ASP A 56 4.02 -9.77 -7.91
C ASP A 56 3.99 -9.32 -9.40
N PRO A 57 3.43 -10.06 -10.37
CA PRO A 57 3.38 -9.59 -11.77
C PRO A 57 2.52 -8.33 -11.96
N VAL A 58 1.40 -8.24 -11.24
CA VAL A 58 0.51 -7.07 -11.28
C VAL A 58 1.17 -5.90 -10.58
N LEU A 59 1.77 -6.13 -9.42
CA LEU A 59 2.52 -5.13 -8.67
C LEU A 59 3.72 -4.61 -9.47
N ARG A 60 4.49 -5.46 -10.17
CA ARG A 60 5.58 -5.02 -11.06
C ARG A 60 5.10 -4.13 -12.19
N SER A 61 3.95 -4.45 -12.77
CA SER A 61 3.34 -3.62 -13.82
C SER A 61 2.86 -2.27 -13.28
N LEU A 62 2.37 -2.23 -12.03
CA LEU A 62 1.89 -1.01 -11.37
C LEU A 62 3.00 -0.19 -10.70
N PHE A 63 4.11 -0.79 -10.28
CA PHE A 63 5.17 -0.11 -9.54
C PHE A 63 6.52 -0.09 -10.28
N GLY A 64 6.53 -0.44 -11.57
CA GLY A 64 7.72 -0.31 -12.43
C GLY A 64 8.89 -1.23 -12.05
N GLY A 65 8.61 -2.32 -11.33
CA GLY A 65 9.60 -3.33 -10.95
C GLY A 65 10.19 -3.19 -9.54
N ASP A 66 9.98 -2.06 -8.84
CA ASP A 66 10.33 -1.95 -7.42
C ASP A 66 9.19 -2.48 -6.54
N VAL A 67 9.16 -3.81 -6.41
CA VAL A 67 8.15 -4.53 -5.63
C VAL A 67 8.51 -4.68 -4.16
N ALA A 68 9.71 -4.28 -3.74
CA ALA A 68 10.13 -4.42 -2.36
C ALA A 68 9.28 -3.55 -1.43
N GLY A 69 9.02 -2.30 -1.83
CA GLY A 69 8.14 -1.38 -1.10
C GLY A 69 6.69 -1.87 -1.04
N ALA A 70 6.13 -2.24 -2.20
CA ALA A 70 4.75 -2.73 -2.29
C ALA A 70 4.54 -4.03 -1.48
N THR A 71 5.51 -4.94 -1.52
CA THR A 71 5.45 -6.19 -0.74
C THR A 71 5.48 -5.90 0.76
N ALA A 72 6.24 -4.90 1.20
CA ALA A 72 6.36 -4.58 2.62
C ALA A 72 5.12 -3.87 3.19
N ILE A 73 4.48 -2.99 2.41
CA ILE A 73 3.19 -2.39 2.80
C ILE A 73 2.09 -3.44 2.88
N LEU A 74 2.06 -4.37 1.91
CA LEU A 74 1.05 -5.42 1.82
C LEU A 74 1.31 -6.63 2.74
N ALA A 75 2.48 -6.69 3.39
CA ALA A 75 2.88 -7.82 4.24
C ALA A 75 2.21 -7.80 5.63
N ASP A 76 1.65 -6.68 6.04
CA ASP A 76 1.13 -6.46 7.39
C ASP A 76 -0.11 -5.56 7.36
N GLU A 77 -1.06 -5.80 8.26
CA GLU A 77 -2.39 -5.16 8.26
C GLU A 77 -2.28 -3.64 8.42
N ASP A 78 -1.37 -3.19 9.27
CA ASP A 78 -1.11 -1.78 9.54
C ASP A 78 -0.68 -1.02 8.27
N GLY A 79 0.12 -1.63 7.40
CA GLY A 79 0.58 -0.99 6.16
C GLY A 79 -0.54 -0.79 5.15
N ILE A 80 -1.46 -1.76 5.05
CA ILE A 80 -2.61 -1.65 4.14
C ILE A 80 -3.58 -0.57 4.63
N ASP A 81 -3.85 -0.53 5.93
CA ASP A 81 -4.77 0.45 6.49
C ASP A 81 -4.21 1.87 6.38
N GLN A 82 -2.92 2.07 6.64
CA GLN A 82 -2.22 3.34 6.37
C GLN A 82 -2.29 3.76 4.90
N LEU A 83 -2.13 2.80 3.96
CA LEU A 83 -2.23 3.10 2.53
C LEU A 83 -3.65 3.49 2.12
N ILE A 84 -4.68 2.86 2.69
CA ILE A 84 -6.08 3.25 2.43
C ILE A 84 -6.33 4.68 2.91
N GLU A 85 -5.99 4.98 4.16
CA GLU A 85 -6.18 6.31 4.76
C GLU A 85 -5.49 7.39 3.92
N ARG A 86 -4.23 7.19 3.54
CA ARG A 86 -3.49 8.18 2.74
C ARG A 86 -4.08 8.36 1.33
N LEU A 87 -4.60 7.30 0.71
CA LEU A 87 -5.28 7.41 -0.58
C LEU A 87 -6.59 8.20 -0.48
N GLU A 88 -7.36 8.00 0.59
CA GLU A 88 -8.60 8.74 0.86
C GLU A 88 -8.30 10.24 1.11
N GLU A 89 -7.28 10.54 1.91
CA GLU A 89 -6.83 11.92 2.15
C GLU A 89 -6.40 12.62 0.84
N LEU A 90 -5.69 11.92 -0.06
CA LEU A 90 -5.29 12.47 -1.37
C LEU A 90 -6.48 12.71 -2.31
N ASP A 91 -7.52 11.88 -2.23
CA ASP A 91 -8.75 12.03 -3.02
C ASP A 91 -9.59 13.21 -2.54
N GLU A 92 -9.68 13.39 -1.22
CA GLU A 92 -10.31 14.54 -0.60
C GLU A 92 -9.58 15.83 -0.99
N GLU A 93 -8.25 15.90 -0.87
CA GLU A 93 -7.44 17.06 -1.28
C GLU A 93 -7.73 17.49 -2.73
N ILE A 94 -7.76 16.55 -3.69
CA ILE A 94 -8.10 16.84 -5.10
C ILE A 94 -9.53 17.41 -5.22
N THR A 95 -10.47 16.85 -4.48
CA THR A 95 -11.89 17.25 -4.54
C THR A 95 -12.10 18.67 -3.99
N TRP A 96 -11.31 19.10 -3.01
CA TRP A 96 -11.36 20.45 -2.45
C TRP A 96 -10.61 21.50 -3.29
N ASP A 97 -9.67 21.09 -4.14
CA ASP A 97 -8.90 21.96 -5.04
C ASP A 97 -9.56 22.21 -6.43
N ALA A 98 -10.68 21.54 -6.74
CA ALA A 98 -11.40 21.60 -8.01
C ALA A 98 -12.63 22.53 -8.00
#